data_AF-A0AAV9ZVQ1-F1
#
_entry.id   AF-A0AAV9ZVQ1-F1
#
_cell.length_a   1.000
_cell.length_b   1.000
_cell.length_c   1.000
_cell.angle_alpha   90.00
_cell.angle_beta   90.00
_cell.angle_gamma   90.00
#
_symmetry.space_group_name_H-M   'P 1'
#
loop_
_entity.id
_entity.type
_entity.pdbx_description
1 polymer ?
#
loop_
_entity_poly.entity_id
_entity_poly.type
_entity_poly.pdbx_seq_one_letter_code
_entity_poly.pdbx_strand_id
1 'polypeptide(L)'
;MDANSDSDTTYTAAETLEPEAADLDQPELTQAEGLWFEDCGLIIRAENTIYRVSSAILAMHSVVFRDMLSLPPPDEPDMMDGCPFVLLADSAEDVTNFLKAVFHYSFFNPPPAPTTFPIICSVLRMSHKYDVDELRKRALVHFSQAHPTTLSEWDAVVSTPPSWTKSNDDQNLLSISIARQFGASWILPTAFYRTCEITREDRFINTKHLDTSDKVRFLQGVRYLETTGASQMLNFLLDESLWSNLNCHEALEAGQRVCIGSREDDEWRHQIHSDLEERKGFDAHVGAVMPLELWQDEHWSDLPACDDCTEEIQSALQEARQKLWNELPTIFGLPDWKELRKMKADALK
;
A
#
# COMPACT_ATOMS: atom_id res chain seq x y z
N MET A 1 18.85 -4.26 88.61
CA MET A 1 20.14 -4.97 88.61
C MET A 1 19.95 -6.37 89.18
N ASP A 2 19.81 -7.40 88.37
CA ASP A 2 18.75 -7.67 87.40
C ASP A 2 18.48 -9.16 87.53
N ALA A 3 17.20 -9.53 87.44
CA ALA A 3 16.73 -10.90 87.51
C ALA A 3 17.00 -11.61 86.19
N ASN A 4 17.56 -12.82 86.25
CA ASN A 4 17.73 -13.71 85.12
C ASN A 4 16.75 -14.87 85.30
N SER A 5 15.75 -14.99 84.42
CA SER A 5 14.88 -16.16 84.34
C SER A 5 14.68 -16.52 82.88
N ASP A 6 15.23 -17.68 82.52
CA ASP A 6 14.97 -18.40 81.28
C ASP A 6 13.48 -18.72 81.13
N SER A 7 12.92 -18.43 79.96
CA SER A 7 11.61 -18.95 79.56
C SER A 7 11.65 -19.43 78.12
N ASP A 8 11.65 -20.77 78.02
CA ASP A 8 11.09 -21.62 76.97
C ASP A 8 10.09 -20.90 76.05
N THR A 9 10.36 -20.90 74.74
CA THR A 9 9.37 -20.53 73.74
C THR A 9 9.19 -21.69 72.77
N THR A 10 8.07 -22.38 72.92
CA THR A 10 7.59 -23.46 72.07
C THR A 10 7.15 -22.92 70.71
N TYR A 11 7.62 -23.58 69.65
CA TYR A 11 7.26 -23.33 68.26
C TYR A 11 5.79 -23.74 68.01
N THR A 12 4.96 -22.80 67.57
CA THR A 12 3.69 -23.08 66.89
C THR A 12 3.87 -22.97 65.37
N ALA A 13 3.57 -24.06 64.66
CA ALA A 13 3.63 -24.13 63.21
C ALA A 13 2.53 -23.23 62.59
N ALA A 14 2.94 -22.34 61.70
CA ALA A 14 2.02 -21.54 60.89
C ALA A 14 1.45 -22.42 59.77
N GLU A 15 0.13 -22.58 59.75
CA GLU A 15 -0.63 -23.14 58.63
C GLU A 15 -0.35 -22.30 57.38
N THR A 16 0.19 -22.95 56.36
CA THR A 16 0.42 -22.38 55.03
C THR A 16 -0.89 -22.50 54.25
N LEU A 17 -1.63 -21.40 54.16
CA LEU A 17 -2.72 -21.24 53.20
C LEU A 17 -2.12 -21.22 51.79
N GLU A 18 -2.35 -22.27 51.01
CA GLU A 18 -2.09 -22.28 49.57
C GLU A 18 -2.96 -21.19 48.90
N PRO A 19 -2.42 -20.38 47.97
CA PRO A 19 -3.22 -19.38 47.29
C PRO A 19 -4.19 -20.08 46.34
N GLU A 20 -5.47 -19.90 46.61
CA GLU A 20 -6.59 -20.17 45.71
C GLU A 20 -6.25 -19.63 44.31
N ALA A 21 -6.23 -20.52 43.33
CA ALA A 21 -5.91 -20.17 41.94
C ALA A 21 -6.90 -19.09 41.48
N ALA A 22 -6.40 -17.87 41.29
CA ALA A 22 -7.17 -16.80 40.70
C ALA A 22 -7.69 -17.27 39.33
N ASP A 23 -9.01 -17.34 39.22
CA ASP A 23 -9.75 -17.55 37.99
C ASP A 23 -9.31 -16.46 37.00
N LEU A 24 -8.41 -16.81 36.09
CA LEU A 24 -7.97 -15.91 35.02
C LEU A 24 -9.16 -15.76 34.09
N ASP A 25 -9.90 -14.65 34.22
CA ASP A 25 -11.00 -14.21 33.35
C ASP A 25 -10.79 -14.74 31.92
N GLN A 26 -11.53 -15.79 31.57
CA GLN A 26 -11.58 -16.21 30.17
C GLN A 26 -12.24 -15.08 29.41
N PRO A 27 -11.58 -14.52 28.37
CA PRO A 27 -12.12 -13.37 27.67
C PRO A 27 -13.51 -13.71 27.10
N GLU A 28 -14.47 -12.83 27.37
CA GLU A 28 -15.86 -13.00 26.94
C GLU A 28 -15.93 -13.11 25.40
N LEU A 29 -16.56 -14.19 24.94
CA LEU A 29 -16.70 -14.45 23.50
C LEU A 29 -17.78 -13.54 22.91
N THR A 30 -17.45 -12.86 21.82
CA THR A 30 -18.35 -11.93 21.12
C THR A 30 -18.82 -12.51 19.80
N GLN A 31 -20.12 -12.51 19.54
CA GLN A 31 -20.66 -12.91 18.24
C GLN A 31 -20.40 -11.86 17.17
N ALA A 32 -19.93 -12.30 16.00
CA ALA A 32 -19.68 -11.40 14.88
C ALA A 32 -20.99 -10.89 14.25
N GLU A 33 -21.11 -9.56 14.15
CA GLU A 33 -22.28 -8.92 13.54
C GLU A 33 -22.46 -9.37 12.06
N GLY A 34 -23.64 -9.91 11.78
CA GLY A 34 -24.02 -10.39 10.45
C GLY A 34 -23.37 -11.70 10.02
N LEU A 35 -22.67 -12.42 10.91
CA LEU A 35 -22.06 -13.73 10.63
C LEU A 35 -22.51 -14.80 11.63
N TRP A 36 -23.73 -14.66 12.13
CA TRP A 36 -24.39 -15.62 13.01
C TRP A 36 -25.68 -16.11 12.35
N PHE A 37 -25.61 -17.28 11.70
CA PHE A 37 -26.73 -17.90 11.02
C PHE A 37 -27.30 -19.03 11.89
N GLU A 38 -28.52 -18.88 12.41
CA GLU A 38 -29.13 -19.80 13.39
C GLU A 38 -29.20 -21.26 12.89
N ASP A 39 -29.42 -21.46 11.59
CA ASP A 39 -29.56 -22.79 10.99
C ASP A 39 -28.24 -23.39 10.47
N CYS A 40 -27.10 -22.75 10.76
CA CYS A 40 -25.80 -23.23 10.33
C CYS A 40 -25.13 -24.12 11.39
N GLY A 41 -24.38 -25.11 10.90
CA GLY A 41 -23.81 -26.20 11.72
C GLY A 41 -22.31 -26.12 11.96
N LEU A 42 -21.64 -25.01 11.68
CA LEU A 42 -20.21 -24.85 11.96
C LEU A 42 -19.99 -23.56 12.77
N ILE A 43 -19.30 -23.70 13.91
CA ILE A 43 -18.84 -22.57 14.70
C ILE A 43 -17.35 -22.39 14.48
N ILE A 44 -16.97 -21.17 14.09
CA ILE A 44 -15.58 -20.77 13.93
C ILE A 44 -15.26 -19.77 15.05
N ARG A 45 -14.07 -19.88 15.63
CA ARG A 45 -13.52 -18.88 16.54
C ARG A 45 -12.23 -18.31 15.97
N ALA A 46 -12.10 -16.99 16.04
CA ALA A 46 -10.84 -16.27 15.81
C ALA A 46 -10.67 -15.26 16.93
N GLU A 47 -9.56 -15.33 17.67
CA GLU A 47 -9.35 -14.55 18.90
C GLU A 47 -10.55 -14.68 19.87
N ASN A 48 -11.25 -13.59 20.17
CA ASN A 48 -12.44 -13.56 21.04
C ASN A 48 -13.75 -13.45 20.25
N THR A 49 -13.70 -13.61 18.93
CA THR A 49 -14.88 -13.51 18.06
C THR A 49 -15.32 -14.89 17.59
N ILE A 50 -16.62 -15.15 17.67
CA ILE A 50 -17.25 -16.37 17.21
C ILE A 50 -18.21 -16.12 16.05
N TYR A 51 -18.24 -17.07 15.12
CA TYR A 51 -19.03 -17.04 13.89
C TYR A 51 -19.82 -18.33 13.81
N ARG A 52 -21.07 -18.27 13.35
CA ARG A 52 -21.88 -19.46 13.08
C ARG A 52 -22.29 -19.44 11.61
N VAL A 53 -21.62 -20.28 10.80
CA VAL A 53 -21.66 -20.19 9.32
C VAL A 53 -21.82 -21.55 8.66
N SER A 54 -22.22 -21.57 7.38
CA SER A 54 -22.46 -22.83 6.67
C SER A 54 -21.13 -23.47 6.24
N SER A 55 -20.86 -24.67 6.77
CA SER A 55 -19.73 -25.51 6.35
C SER A 55 -19.78 -25.85 4.86
N ALA A 56 -20.98 -26.06 4.31
CA ALA A 56 -21.17 -26.39 2.89
C ALA A 56 -20.76 -25.22 1.97
N ILE A 57 -21.12 -23.98 2.33
CA ILE A 57 -20.72 -22.78 1.57
C ILE A 57 -19.20 -22.58 1.63
N LEU A 58 -18.60 -22.75 2.82
CA LEU A 58 -17.14 -22.66 2.95
C LEU A 58 -16.42 -23.72 2.12
N ALA A 59 -16.84 -24.99 2.22
CA ALA A 59 -16.26 -26.09 1.45
C ALA A 59 -16.49 -25.95 -0.07
N MET A 60 -17.56 -25.26 -0.49
CA MET A 60 -17.82 -24.96 -1.90
C MET A 60 -16.79 -23.96 -2.46
N HIS A 61 -16.37 -22.97 -1.67
CA HIS A 61 -15.49 -21.90 -2.12
C HIS A 61 -14.01 -22.11 -1.77
N SER A 62 -13.71 -22.91 -0.75
CA SER A 62 -12.36 -23.12 -0.21
C SER A 62 -12.01 -24.61 -0.21
N VAL A 63 -10.98 -24.96 -0.99
CA VAL A 63 -10.40 -26.31 -1.00
C VAL A 63 -9.89 -26.69 0.39
N VAL A 64 -9.24 -25.74 1.08
CA VAL A 64 -8.68 -25.96 2.42
C VAL A 64 -9.78 -26.28 3.43
N PHE A 65 -10.88 -25.51 3.45
CA PHE A 65 -12.01 -25.81 4.34
C PHE A 65 -12.71 -27.11 3.95
N ARG A 66 -12.88 -27.39 2.66
CA ARG A 66 -13.46 -28.67 2.21
C ARG A 66 -12.67 -29.85 2.74
N ASP A 67 -11.36 -29.82 2.56
CA ASP A 67 -10.49 -30.91 2.94
C ASP A 67 -10.42 -31.02 4.49
N MET A 68 -10.27 -29.90 5.20
CA MET A 68 -10.29 -29.82 6.67
C MET A 68 -11.58 -30.41 7.27
N LEU A 69 -12.74 -30.05 6.71
CA LEU A 69 -14.05 -30.49 7.19
C LEU A 69 -14.39 -31.94 6.76
N SER A 70 -13.66 -32.48 5.77
CA SER A 70 -13.83 -33.88 5.33
C SER A 70 -13.06 -34.89 6.17
N LEU A 71 -12.11 -34.42 6.99
CA LEU A 71 -11.38 -35.29 7.90
C LEU A 71 -12.33 -35.90 8.93
N PRO A 72 -12.13 -37.18 9.32
CA PRO A 72 -12.91 -37.76 10.41
C PRO A 72 -12.71 -36.90 11.66
N PRO A 73 -13.79 -36.54 12.38
CA PRO A 73 -13.65 -35.80 13.63
C PRO A 73 -12.77 -36.59 14.59
N PRO A 74 -11.97 -35.91 15.44
CA PRO A 74 -11.25 -36.59 16.52
C PRO A 74 -12.25 -37.31 17.43
N ASP A 75 -11.77 -38.30 18.19
CA ASP A 75 -12.63 -39.10 19.08
C ASP A 75 -13.42 -38.23 20.08
N GLU A 76 -12.85 -37.07 20.46
CA GLU A 76 -13.49 -36.00 21.23
C GLU A 76 -13.43 -34.69 20.43
N PRO A 77 -14.43 -34.38 19.58
CA PRO A 77 -14.46 -33.12 18.85
C PRO A 77 -14.81 -31.98 19.79
N ASP A 78 -14.10 -30.87 19.64
CA ASP A 78 -14.53 -29.61 20.22
C ASP A 78 -15.91 -29.27 19.66
N MET A 79 -16.87 -29.11 20.56
CA MET A 79 -18.26 -28.82 20.22
C MET A 79 -18.69 -27.56 20.98
N MET A 80 -19.38 -26.66 20.29
CA MET A 80 -20.02 -25.49 20.88
C MET A 80 -21.46 -25.46 20.38
N ASP A 81 -22.44 -25.35 21.28
CA ASP A 81 -23.88 -25.42 20.97
C ASP A 81 -24.28 -26.63 20.09
N GLY A 82 -23.63 -27.77 20.30
CA GLY A 82 -23.88 -29.00 19.53
C GLY A 82 -23.37 -28.97 18.08
N CYS A 83 -22.61 -27.93 17.70
CA CYS A 83 -21.99 -27.78 16.39
C CYS A 83 -20.47 -28.03 16.49
N PRO A 84 -19.85 -28.64 15.46
CA PRO A 84 -18.41 -28.66 15.28
C PRO A 84 -17.80 -27.27 15.46
N PHE A 85 -16.75 -27.21 16.27
CA PHE A 85 -16.02 -25.99 16.60
C PHE A 85 -14.62 -26.00 15.96
N VAL A 86 -14.25 -24.91 15.30
CA VAL A 86 -12.93 -24.73 14.68
C VAL A 86 -12.29 -23.44 15.17
N LEU A 87 -11.12 -23.55 15.79
CA LEU A 87 -10.29 -22.42 16.18
C LEU A 87 -9.32 -22.05 15.04
N LEU A 88 -9.39 -20.81 14.57
CA LEU A 88 -8.44 -20.25 13.62
C LEU A 88 -7.38 -19.42 14.36
N ALA A 89 -6.14 -19.54 13.92
CA ALA A 89 -5.01 -18.74 14.42
C ALA A 89 -4.93 -17.32 13.81
N ASP A 90 -5.87 -16.99 12.91
CA ASP A 90 -5.94 -15.69 12.24
C ASP A 90 -6.62 -14.63 13.13
N SER A 91 -6.40 -13.35 12.83
CA SER A 91 -7.06 -12.27 13.57
C SER A 91 -8.57 -12.26 13.32
N ALA A 92 -9.34 -11.78 14.30
CA ALA A 92 -10.78 -11.63 14.13
C ALA A 92 -11.14 -10.65 12.99
N GLU A 93 -10.32 -9.62 12.76
CA GLU A 93 -10.52 -8.68 11.64
C GLU A 93 -10.42 -9.39 10.28
N ASP A 94 -9.35 -10.16 10.06
CA ASP A 94 -9.13 -10.84 8.79
C ASP A 94 -10.20 -11.90 8.52
N VAL A 95 -10.56 -12.68 9.55
CA VAL A 95 -11.63 -13.70 9.46
C VAL A 95 -12.98 -13.05 9.20
N THR A 96 -13.31 -11.95 9.88
CA THR A 96 -14.59 -11.26 9.67
C THR A 96 -14.73 -10.74 8.24
N ASN A 97 -13.71 -10.06 7.71
CA ASN A 97 -13.73 -9.52 6.36
C ASN A 97 -13.81 -10.63 5.30
N PHE A 98 -13.06 -11.72 5.50
CA PHE A 98 -13.09 -12.88 4.62
C PHE A 98 -14.47 -13.57 4.62
N LEU A 99 -15.03 -13.86 5.79
CA LEU A 99 -16.34 -14.50 5.90
C LEU A 99 -17.44 -13.59 5.31
N LYS A 100 -17.41 -12.27 5.56
CA LYS A 100 -18.35 -11.35 4.89
C LYS A 100 -18.18 -11.40 3.37
N ALA A 101 -16.96 -11.49 2.84
CA ALA A 101 -16.73 -11.60 1.40
C ALA A 101 -17.23 -12.93 0.79
N VAL A 102 -17.28 -14.01 1.57
CA VAL A 102 -17.81 -15.33 1.15
C VAL A 102 -19.34 -15.36 1.25
N PHE A 103 -19.91 -14.89 2.36
CA PHE A 103 -21.33 -15.08 2.68
C PHE A 103 -22.22 -13.92 2.22
N HIS A 104 -21.70 -12.70 2.11
CA HIS A 104 -22.47 -11.53 1.70
C HIS A 104 -22.09 -11.11 0.29
N TYR A 105 -23.01 -11.32 -0.65
CA TYR A 105 -22.79 -11.10 -2.09
C TYR A 105 -22.20 -9.70 -2.39
N SER A 106 -22.69 -8.65 -1.73
CA SER A 106 -22.34 -7.26 -2.03
C SER A 106 -21.16 -6.71 -1.22
N PHE A 107 -20.61 -7.49 -0.28
CA PHE A 107 -19.60 -6.96 0.66
C PHE A 107 -18.26 -6.65 -0.01
N PHE A 108 -17.84 -7.48 -0.96
CA PHE A 108 -16.55 -7.34 -1.64
C PHE A 108 -16.71 -7.54 -3.14
N ASN A 109 -17.45 -6.64 -3.79
CA ASN A 109 -17.65 -6.63 -5.24
C ASN A 109 -16.36 -6.26 -6.00
N PRO A 110 -16.23 -6.66 -7.27
CA PRO A 110 -15.09 -6.25 -8.10
C PRO A 110 -15.08 -4.72 -8.29
N PRO A 111 -13.92 -4.13 -8.61
CA PRO A 111 -13.86 -2.73 -9.00
C PRO A 111 -14.85 -2.35 -10.10
N PRO A 112 -15.39 -1.11 -10.09
CA PRO A 112 -15.03 0.03 -9.25
C PRO A 112 -15.84 0.12 -7.94
N ALA A 113 -16.44 -0.98 -7.46
CA ALA A 113 -17.22 -0.95 -6.22
C ALA A 113 -16.39 -0.45 -5.03
N PRO A 114 -16.96 0.37 -4.13
CA PRO A 114 -16.23 0.91 -2.99
C PRO A 114 -15.83 -0.18 -2.00
N THR A 115 -14.64 -0.04 -1.43
CA THR A 115 -14.11 -0.91 -0.38
C THR A 115 -13.08 -0.12 0.45
N THR A 116 -12.33 -0.78 1.33
CA THR A 116 -11.26 -0.16 2.11
C THR A 116 -9.97 -0.96 2.01
N PHE A 117 -8.83 -0.30 2.24
CA PHE A 117 -7.54 -0.96 2.21
C PHE A 117 -7.43 -2.17 3.18
N PRO A 118 -7.90 -2.08 4.44
CA PRO A 118 -7.92 -3.24 5.35
C PRO A 118 -8.73 -4.41 4.79
N ILE A 119 -9.93 -4.16 4.24
CA ILE A 119 -10.77 -5.22 3.65
C ILE A 119 -10.03 -5.92 2.50
N ILE A 120 -9.41 -5.17 1.59
CA ILE A 120 -8.65 -5.77 0.47
C ILE A 120 -7.50 -6.63 1.02
N CYS A 121 -6.77 -6.14 2.03
CA CYS A 121 -5.65 -6.87 2.65
C CYS A 121 -6.13 -8.17 3.33
N SER A 122 -7.19 -8.09 4.14
CA SER A 122 -7.79 -9.23 4.82
C SER A 122 -8.26 -10.28 3.83
N VAL A 123 -9.04 -9.87 2.82
CA VAL A 123 -9.56 -10.79 1.80
C VAL A 123 -8.40 -11.42 1.03
N LEU A 124 -7.36 -10.68 0.66
CA LEU A 124 -6.21 -11.22 -0.05
C LEU A 124 -5.44 -12.28 0.78
N ARG A 125 -5.13 -11.98 2.05
CA ARG A 125 -4.45 -12.92 2.95
C ARG A 125 -5.24 -14.20 3.15
N MET A 126 -6.52 -14.05 3.49
CA MET A 126 -7.38 -15.18 3.82
C MET A 126 -7.72 -16.01 2.58
N SER A 127 -8.04 -15.38 1.46
CA SER A 127 -8.28 -16.11 0.20
C SER A 127 -7.05 -16.85 -0.30
N HIS A 128 -5.84 -16.33 -0.07
CA HIS A 128 -4.62 -17.07 -0.37
C HIS A 128 -4.41 -18.26 0.60
N LYS A 129 -4.60 -18.04 1.91
CA LYS A 129 -4.40 -19.07 2.94
C LYS A 129 -5.40 -20.21 2.83
N TYR A 130 -6.65 -19.90 2.54
CA TYR A 130 -7.75 -20.86 2.46
C TYR A 130 -8.09 -21.25 1.01
N ASP A 131 -7.25 -20.90 0.04
CA ASP A 131 -7.39 -21.27 -1.37
C ASP A 131 -8.78 -20.95 -1.96
N VAL A 132 -9.14 -19.67 -1.93
CA VAL A 132 -10.36 -19.10 -2.53
C VAL A 132 -9.96 -18.18 -3.69
N ASP A 133 -9.62 -18.80 -4.82
CA ASP A 133 -8.97 -18.13 -5.96
C ASP A 133 -9.74 -16.89 -6.49
N GLU A 134 -11.07 -16.98 -6.57
CA GLU A 134 -11.93 -15.88 -7.03
C GLU A 134 -11.80 -14.62 -6.16
N LEU A 135 -11.73 -14.77 -4.83
CA LEU A 135 -11.57 -13.64 -3.91
C LEU A 135 -10.13 -13.11 -3.96
N ARG A 136 -9.15 -14.00 -4.11
CA ARG A 136 -7.73 -13.63 -4.26
C ARG A 136 -7.52 -12.77 -5.50
N LYS A 137 -8.02 -13.23 -6.65
CA LYS A 137 -8.00 -12.48 -7.92
C LYS A 137 -8.68 -11.14 -7.76
N ARG A 138 -9.89 -11.11 -7.21
CA ARG A 138 -10.63 -9.86 -7.01
C ARG A 138 -9.88 -8.85 -6.15
N ALA A 139 -9.22 -9.29 -5.08
CA ALA A 139 -8.39 -8.42 -4.26
C ALA A 139 -7.16 -7.89 -5.01
N LEU A 140 -6.52 -8.71 -5.84
CA LEU A 140 -5.41 -8.27 -6.71
C LEU A 140 -5.88 -7.28 -7.80
N VAL A 141 -7.10 -7.42 -8.32
CA VAL A 141 -7.69 -6.44 -9.25
C VAL A 141 -7.93 -5.10 -8.55
N HIS A 142 -8.43 -5.10 -7.31
CA HIS A 142 -8.52 -3.88 -6.49
C HIS A 142 -7.16 -3.22 -6.33
N PHE A 143 -6.12 -3.95 -5.86
CA PHE A 143 -4.76 -3.42 -5.75
C PHE A 143 -4.22 -2.85 -7.06
N SER A 144 -4.52 -3.51 -8.18
CA SER A 144 -4.07 -3.07 -9.51
C SER A 144 -4.66 -1.73 -9.95
N GLN A 145 -5.76 -1.25 -9.35
CA GLN A 145 -6.28 0.08 -9.60
C GLN A 145 -5.39 1.19 -9.04
N ALA A 146 -4.70 0.95 -7.92
CA ALA A 146 -3.79 1.94 -7.34
C ALA A 146 -2.35 1.79 -7.85
N HIS A 147 -2.04 0.65 -8.44
CA HIS A 147 -0.70 0.28 -8.89
C HIS A 147 -0.70 -0.10 -10.39
N PRO A 148 -0.88 0.91 -11.26
CA PRO A 148 -0.95 0.70 -12.69
C PRO A 148 0.41 0.34 -13.30
N THR A 149 0.37 -0.14 -14.54
CA THR A 149 1.57 -0.62 -15.25
C THR A 149 1.90 0.20 -16.50
N THR A 150 1.14 1.26 -16.75
CA THR A 150 1.38 2.22 -17.84
C THR A 150 1.27 3.65 -17.29
N LEU A 151 1.98 4.59 -17.93
CA LEU A 151 1.96 5.99 -17.51
C LEU A 151 0.56 6.61 -17.65
N SER A 152 -0.17 6.30 -18.72
CA SER A 152 -1.54 6.81 -18.90
C SER A 152 -2.50 6.32 -17.80
N GLU A 153 -2.38 5.07 -17.36
CA GLU A 153 -3.16 4.58 -16.22
C GLU A 153 -2.70 5.24 -14.90
N TRP A 154 -1.40 5.51 -14.74
CA TRP A 154 -0.88 6.26 -13.60
C TRP A 154 -1.47 7.67 -13.52
N ASP A 155 -1.50 8.38 -14.64
CA ASP A 155 -2.09 9.72 -14.74
C ASP A 155 -3.56 9.69 -14.32
N ALA A 156 -4.33 8.71 -14.80
CA ALA A 156 -5.72 8.52 -14.40
C ALA A 156 -5.88 8.26 -12.88
N VAL A 157 -4.94 7.53 -12.27
CA VAL A 157 -4.94 7.23 -10.83
C VAL A 157 -4.55 8.44 -10.00
N VAL A 158 -3.60 9.26 -10.45
CA VAL A 158 -3.22 10.52 -9.78
C VAL A 158 -4.40 11.50 -9.83
N SER A 159 -5.05 11.63 -10.99
CA SER A 159 -6.22 12.51 -11.13
C SER A 159 -7.46 12.02 -10.38
N THR A 160 -7.68 10.70 -10.32
CA THR A 160 -8.87 10.11 -9.68
C THR A 160 -8.46 8.85 -8.91
N PRO A 161 -7.89 9.02 -7.70
CA PRO A 161 -7.41 7.89 -6.91
C PRO A 161 -8.56 6.96 -6.49
N PRO A 162 -8.32 5.64 -6.40
CA PRO A 162 -9.32 4.72 -5.88
C PRO A 162 -9.76 5.13 -4.47
N SER A 163 -11.06 5.02 -4.18
CA SER A 163 -11.65 5.50 -2.91
C SER A 163 -11.08 4.86 -1.64
N TRP A 164 -10.45 3.69 -1.76
CA TRP A 164 -9.81 2.97 -0.66
C TRP A 164 -8.36 3.42 -0.40
N THR A 165 -7.77 4.23 -1.28
CA THR A 165 -6.40 4.72 -1.12
C THR A 165 -6.33 5.92 -0.18
N LYS A 166 -5.34 5.90 0.71
CA LYS A 166 -4.96 7.05 1.54
C LYS A 166 -3.49 7.35 1.28
N SER A 167 -3.15 8.63 1.08
CA SER A 167 -1.76 9.08 0.96
C SER A 167 -1.10 9.11 2.35
N ASN A 168 -0.76 7.94 2.89
CA ASN A 168 0.03 7.83 4.12
C ASN A 168 1.09 6.72 4.03
N ASP A 169 2.15 6.86 4.83
CA ASP A 169 3.31 5.96 4.85
C ASP A 169 2.92 4.51 5.10
N ASP A 170 2.03 4.26 6.07
CA ASP A 170 1.72 2.91 6.55
C ASP A 170 1.06 2.07 5.45
N GLN A 171 0.17 2.68 4.66
CA GLN A 171 -0.47 2.03 3.53
C GLN A 171 0.53 1.68 2.43
N ASN A 172 1.44 2.60 2.08
CA ASN A 172 2.44 2.37 1.06
C ASN A 172 3.41 1.24 1.47
N LEU A 173 3.88 1.26 2.72
CA LEU A 173 4.73 0.20 3.30
C LEU A 173 4.02 -1.16 3.27
N LEU A 174 2.73 -1.19 3.61
CA LEU A 174 1.96 -2.42 3.59
C LEU A 174 1.71 -2.93 2.16
N SER A 175 1.52 -2.05 1.18
CA SER A 175 1.43 -2.43 -0.24
C SER A 175 2.70 -3.13 -0.73
N ILE A 176 3.89 -2.65 -0.33
CA ILE A 176 5.16 -3.31 -0.66
C ILE A 176 5.22 -4.69 -0.01
N SER A 177 4.90 -4.78 1.29
CA SER A 177 4.89 -6.05 2.03
C SER A 177 3.94 -7.08 1.41
N ILE A 178 2.73 -6.66 1.05
CA ILE A 178 1.73 -7.51 0.37
C ILE A 178 2.21 -7.94 -1.00
N ALA A 179 2.77 -7.03 -1.79
CA ALA A 179 3.30 -7.37 -3.10
C ALA A 179 4.38 -8.46 -3.02
N ARG A 180 5.26 -8.40 -2.00
CA ARG A 180 6.24 -9.45 -1.71
C ARG A 180 5.57 -10.75 -1.26
N GLN A 181 4.66 -10.68 -0.30
CA GLN A 181 4.00 -11.84 0.30
C GLN A 181 3.25 -12.69 -0.75
N PHE A 182 2.58 -12.04 -1.72
CA PHE A 182 1.75 -12.73 -2.71
C PHE A 182 2.37 -12.82 -4.11
N GLY A 183 3.64 -12.43 -4.26
CA GLY A 183 4.33 -12.44 -5.55
C GLY A 183 3.75 -11.45 -6.58
N ALA A 184 3.04 -10.42 -6.13
CA ALA A 184 2.43 -9.40 -6.97
C ALA A 184 3.42 -8.29 -7.37
N SER A 185 4.55 -8.69 -7.97
CA SER A 185 5.71 -7.81 -8.18
C SER A 185 5.43 -6.55 -9.03
N TRP A 186 4.38 -6.55 -9.86
CA TRP A 186 3.98 -5.38 -10.65
C TRP A 186 3.51 -4.19 -9.80
N ILE A 187 3.15 -4.43 -8.53
CA ILE A 187 2.77 -3.40 -7.57
C ILE A 187 4.00 -2.60 -7.10
N LEU A 188 5.16 -3.25 -7.04
CA LEU A 188 6.35 -2.72 -6.37
C LEU A 188 6.87 -1.38 -6.95
N PRO A 189 6.99 -1.18 -8.28
CA PRO A 189 7.58 0.06 -8.80
C PRO A 189 6.81 1.31 -8.35
N THR A 190 5.47 1.28 -8.46
CA THR A 190 4.61 2.41 -8.06
C THR A 190 4.50 2.54 -6.55
N ALA A 191 4.51 1.43 -5.80
CA ALA A 191 4.49 1.46 -4.34
C ALA A 191 5.79 2.08 -3.76
N PHE A 192 6.96 1.68 -4.27
CA PHE A 192 8.22 2.31 -3.89
C PHE A 192 8.27 3.78 -4.27
N TYR A 193 7.82 4.12 -5.49
CA TYR A 193 7.77 5.50 -5.96
C TYR A 193 6.95 6.41 -5.02
N ARG A 194 5.71 6.01 -4.67
CA ARG A 194 4.86 6.74 -3.72
C ARG A 194 5.45 6.85 -2.32
N THR A 195 6.26 5.87 -1.93
CA THR A 195 6.92 5.93 -0.62
C THR A 195 8.05 6.95 -0.62
N CYS A 196 8.72 7.15 -1.77
CA CYS A 196 9.76 8.18 -1.92
C CYS A 196 9.17 9.60 -1.81
N GLU A 197 7.91 9.78 -2.20
CA GLU A 197 7.21 11.06 -2.14
C GLU A 197 6.89 11.52 -0.71
N ILE A 198 6.51 10.58 0.17
CA ILE A 198 5.85 10.91 1.45
C ILE A 198 6.78 10.66 2.66
N THR A 199 7.60 9.61 2.62
CA THR A 199 8.25 9.09 3.82
C THR A 199 9.62 9.74 4.05
N ARG A 200 9.80 10.37 5.23
CA ARG A 200 11.13 10.73 5.76
C ARG A 200 11.94 9.44 5.94
N GLU A 201 13.20 9.43 5.44
CA GLU A 201 14.05 8.23 5.39
C GLU A 201 14.12 7.44 6.71
N ASP A 202 13.98 8.11 7.85
CA ASP A 202 14.03 7.54 9.20
C ASP A 202 12.88 6.56 9.52
N ARG A 203 11.65 6.81 9.06
CA ARG A 203 10.54 5.83 9.25
C ARG A 203 10.73 4.58 8.41
N PHE A 204 11.21 4.74 7.17
CA PHE A 204 11.42 3.60 6.26
C PHE A 204 12.53 2.68 6.73
N ILE A 205 13.65 3.23 7.21
CA ILE A 205 14.79 2.42 7.69
C ILE A 205 14.39 1.56 8.89
N ASN A 206 13.57 2.11 9.80
CA ASN A 206 13.23 1.47 11.06
C ASN A 206 12.00 0.54 10.99
N THR A 207 11.28 0.51 9.86
CA THR A 207 10.10 -0.34 9.74
C THR A 207 10.44 -1.83 9.84
N LYS A 208 9.60 -2.58 10.56
CA LYS A 208 9.68 -4.05 10.62
C LYS A 208 8.96 -4.72 9.46
N HIS A 209 8.20 -3.96 8.67
CA HIS A 209 7.37 -4.48 7.59
C HIS A 209 8.17 -4.87 6.33
N LEU A 210 9.41 -4.39 6.21
CA LEU A 210 10.26 -4.58 5.03
C LEU A 210 11.59 -5.24 5.38
N ASP A 211 12.06 -6.09 4.48
CA ASP A 211 13.37 -6.71 4.59
C ASP A 211 14.50 -5.73 4.24
N THR A 212 15.74 -6.15 4.47
CA THR A 212 16.93 -5.34 4.17
C THR A 212 17.07 -5.06 2.68
N SER A 213 16.65 -5.96 1.80
CA SER A 213 16.76 -5.76 0.35
C SER A 213 15.83 -4.63 -0.12
N ASP A 214 14.59 -4.60 0.35
CA ASP A 214 13.62 -3.58 0.03
C ASP A 214 14.00 -2.23 0.62
N LYS A 215 14.65 -2.21 1.79
CA LYS A 215 15.29 -1.01 2.36
C LYS A 215 16.39 -0.46 1.46
N VAL A 216 17.27 -1.31 0.96
CA VAL A 216 18.33 -0.88 0.03
C VAL A 216 17.75 -0.37 -1.29
N ARG A 217 16.76 -1.06 -1.86
CA ARG A 217 16.08 -0.65 -3.11
C ARG A 217 15.44 0.72 -2.97
N PHE A 218 14.74 0.94 -1.86
CA PHE A 218 14.13 2.24 -1.57
C PHE A 218 15.18 3.36 -1.52
N LEU A 219 16.24 3.20 -0.73
CA LEU A 219 17.29 4.22 -0.60
C LEU A 219 18.00 4.50 -1.93
N GLN A 220 18.23 3.46 -2.74
CA GLN A 220 18.78 3.62 -4.09
C GLN A 220 17.83 4.41 -4.99
N GLY A 221 16.54 4.09 -4.95
CA GLY A 221 15.52 4.79 -5.72
C GLY A 221 15.34 6.24 -5.30
N VAL A 222 15.28 6.53 -4.00
CA VAL A 222 15.27 7.91 -3.46
C VAL A 222 16.45 8.68 -4.02
N ARG A 223 17.68 8.15 -3.85
CA ARG A 223 18.88 8.83 -4.33
C ARG A 223 18.86 9.05 -5.84
N TYR A 224 18.39 8.07 -6.62
CA TYR A 224 18.26 8.22 -8.08
C TYR A 224 17.25 9.32 -8.43
N LEU A 225 16.06 9.28 -7.84
CA LEU A 225 15.00 10.25 -8.11
C LEU A 225 15.42 11.67 -7.72
N GLU A 226 16.11 11.83 -6.59
CA GLU A 226 16.61 13.11 -6.11
C GLU A 226 17.76 13.70 -6.93
N THR A 227 18.68 12.87 -7.44
CA THR A 227 19.89 13.37 -8.12
C THR A 227 19.79 13.35 -9.64
N THR A 228 19.11 12.34 -10.17
CA THR A 228 19.09 12.01 -11.59
C THR A 228 17.69 12.16 -12.16
N GLY A 229 16.65 11.72 -11.44
CA GLY A 229 15.25 11.80 -11.88
C GLY A 229 14.79 13.24 -12.11
N ALA A 230 14.96 14.10 -11.10
CA ALA A 230 14.58 15.52 -11.18
C ALA A 230 15.34 16.27 -12.30
N SER A 231 16.66 16.07 -12.38
CA SER A 231 17.50 16.70 -13.41
C SER A 231 17.14 16.22 -14.82
N GLN A 232 16.92 14.91 -15.01
CA GLN A 232 16.56 14.36 -16.32
C GLN A 232 15.21 14.84 -16.84
N MET A 233 14.25 15.11 -15.95
CA MET A 233 12.94 15.58 -16.37
C MET A 233 12.98 16.91 -17.10
N LEU A 234 13.88 17.80 -16.70
CA LEU A 234 13.87 19.19 -17.13
C LEU A 234 15.11 19.56 -17.96
N ASN A 235 15.98 18.58 -18.25
CA ASN A 235 17.13 18.74 -19.12
C ASN A 235 16.76 19.34 -20.50
N PHE A 236 15.54 19.10 -20.99
CA PHE A 236 15.08 19.69 -22.25
C PHE A 236 15.04 21.23 -22.21
N LEU A 237 14.84 21.85 -21.03
CA LEU A 237 14.91 23.31 -20.87
C LEU A 237 16.29 23.89 -21.20
N LEU A 238 17.33 23.06 -21.14
CA LEU A 238 18.72 23.43 -21.40
C LEU A 238 19.16 23.11 -22.83
N ASP A 239 18.34 22.43 -23.63
CA ASP A 239 18.67 22.12 -25.01
C ASP A 239 18.34 23.32 -25.91
N GLU A 240 19.34 24.16 -26.17
CA GLU A 240 19.24 25.33 -27.05
C GLU A 240 18.72 25.00 -28.46
N SER A 241 18.94 23.76 -28.93
CA SER A 241 18.48 23.33 -30.25
C SER A 241 16.96 23.16 -30.34
N LEU A 242 16.29 22.88 -29.22
CA LEU A 242 14.83 22.84 -29.18
C LEU A 242 14.26 24.25 -29.39
N TRP A 243 14.78 25.23 -28.67
CA TRP A 243 14.25 26.60 -28.64
C TRP A 243 14.57 27.42 -29.90
N SER A 244 15.73 27.17 -30.52
CA SER A 244 16.17 27.91 -31.71
C SER A 244 15.41 27.52 -32.99
N ASN A 245 14.77 26.35 -33.02
CA ASN A 245 14.02 25.86 -34.18
C ASN A 245 12.51 26.13 -34.10
N LEU A 246 12.02 26.63 -32.96
CA LEU A 246 10.63 27.02 -32.78
C LEU A 246 10.35 28.33 -33.52
N ASN A 247 9.46 28.27 -34.52
CA ASN A 247 8.93 29.46 -35.19
C ASN A 247 7.86 30.12 -34.32
N CYS A 248 8.25 30.63 -33.15
CA CYS A 248 7.32 31.29 -32.24
C CYS A 248 6.70 32.52 -32.92
N HIS A 249 5.38 32.60 -32.92
CA HIS A 249 4.66 33.61 -33.69
C HIS A 249 4.59 34.98 -33.00
N GLU A 250 4.96 35.08 -31.72
CA GLU A 250 4.80 36.30 -30.92
C GLU A 250 6.11 36.82 -30.34
N ALA A 251 6.67 37.85 -30.99
CA ALA A 251 7.64 38.74 -30.36
C ALA A 251 6.86 39.87 -29.67
N LEU A 252 6.63 39.68 -28.36
CA LEU A 252 6.36 40.66 -27.27
C LEU A 252 5.44 41.86 -27.56
N GLU A 253 4.48 42.09 -26.64
CA GLU A 253 4.56 43.29 -25.79
C GLU A 253 3.73 43.20 -24.49
N ALA A 254 4.36 43.64 -23.39
CA ALA A 254 3.79 44.09 -22.12
C ALA A 254 2.81 43.15 -21.36
N GLY A 255 3.31 42.01 -20.87
CA GLY A 255 2.65 41.26 -19.80
C GLY A 255 3.03 39.78 -19.70
N GLN A 256 4.11 39.48 -18.98
CA GLN A 256 4.47 38.18 -18.38
C GLN A 256 4.88 36.96 -19.23
N ARG A 257 4.42 36.75 -20.48
CA ARG A 257 4.82 35.57 -21.29
C ARG A 257 5.76 35.91 -22.43
N VAL A 258 6.93 35.24 -22.48
CA VAL A 258 8.01 35.55 -23.43
C VAL A 258 8.54 34.27 -24.07
N CYS A 259 8.77 34.29 -25.39
CA CYS A 259 9.43 33.17 -26.09
C CYS A 259 10.81 32.88 -25.50
N ILE A 260 11.10 31.59 -25.26
CA ILE A 260 12.37 31.13 -24.68
C ILE A 260 13.53 31.35 -25.64
N GLY A 261 13.32 31.10 -26.94
CA GLY A 261 14.34 31.28 -27.98
C GLY A 261 14.74 32.75 -28.19
N SER A 262 13.88 33.71 -27.84
CA SER A 262 14.16 35.15 -27.95
C SER A 262 14.78 35.76 -26.69
N ARG A 263 14.91 34.99 -25.59
CA ARG A 263 15.57 35.49 -24.38
C ARG A 263 17.06 35.60 -24.65
N GLU A 264 17.56 36.84 -24.69
CA GLU A 264 18.99 37.13 -24.81
C GLU A 264 19.78 36.77 -23.54
N ASP A 265 19.09 36.60 -22.41
CA ASP A 265 19.71 36.42 -21.10
C ASP A 265 19.66 34.96 -20.63
N ASP A 266 20.86 34.38 -20.45
CA ASP A 266 21.06 33.06 -19.84
C ASP A 266 20.65 33.03 -18.37
N GLU A 267 20.45 34.20 -17.73
CA GLU A 267 20.05 34.30 -16.32
C GLU A 267 18.74 33.57 -16.03
N TRP A 268 17.77 33.54 -16.95
CA TRP A 268 16.54 32.78 -16.74
C TRP A 268 16.75 31.26 -16.77
N ARG A 269 17.59 30.76 -17.68
CA ARG A 269 17.95 29.33 -17.75
C ARG A 269 18.72 28.91 -16.50
N HIS A 270 19.65 29.76 -16.06
CA HIS A 270 20.41 29.55 -14.82
C HIS A 270 19.54 29.63 -13.57
N GLN A 271 18.58 30.55 -13.52
CA GLN A 271 17.66 30.69 -12.39
C GLN A 271 16.76 29.46 -12.27
N ILE A 272 16.19 28.99 -13.39
CA ILE A 272 15.44 27.73 -13.42
C ILE A 272 16.32 26.57 -12.94
N HIS A 273 17.55 26.47 -13.44
CA HIS A 273 18.48 25.44 -12.99
C HIS A 273 18.74 25.52 -11.47
N SER A 274 19.02 26.72 -10.95
CA SER A 274 19.28 26.96 -9.54
C SER A 274 18.06 26.63 -8.66
N ASP A 275 16.86 27.07 -9.05
CA ASP A 275 15.64 26.80 -8.30
C ASP A 275 15.29 25.31 -8.29
N LEU A 276 15.60 24.60 -9.37
CA LEU A 276 15.44 23.14 -9.46
C LEU A 276 16.50 22.39 -8.64
N GLU A 277 17.77 22.79 -8.70
CA GLU A 277 18.86 22.18 -7.91
C GLU A 277 18.67 22.40 -6.41
N GLU A 278 18.18 23.58 -6.01
CA GLU A 278 17.89 23.91 -4.62
C GLU A 278 16.55 23.32 -4.14
N ARG A 279 15.84 22.56 -4.98
CA ARG A 279 14.50 21.98 -4.71
C ARG A 279 13.47 23.04 -4.29
N LYS A 280 13.66 24.29 -4.73
CA LYS A 280 12.77 25.41 -4.42
C LYS A 280 11.49 25.41 -5.27
N GLY A 281 11.40 24.53 -6.26
CA GLY A 281 10.28 24.48 -7.18
C GLY A 281 10.34 25.63 -8.19
N PHE A 282 9.51 25.56 -9.23
CA PHE A 282 9.39 26.64 -10.23
C PHE A 282 8.75 27.93 -9.64
N ASP A 283 8.23 27.82 -8.41
CA ASP A 283 7.88 28.87 -7.46
C ASP A 283 7.76 28.18 -6.08
N ALA A 284 7.86 28.92 -4.97
CA ALA A 284 7.63 28.41 -3.61
C ALA A 284 6.21 27.80 -3.41
N HIS A 285 5.33 27.93 -4.41
CA HIS A 285 3.99 27.34 -4.50
C HIS A 285 3.94 25.99 -5.25
N VAL A 286 4.96 25.67 -6.06
CA VAL A 286 5.11 24.39 -6.77
C VAL A 286 6.14 23.54 -6.03
N GLY A 287 5.83 23.23 -4.78
CA GLY A 287 6.72 22.48 -3.89
C GLY A 287 7.16 21.16 -4.53
N ALA A 288 8.43 20.77 -4.30
CA ALA A 288 9.09 19.53 -4.74
C ALA A 288 8.18 18.51 -5.46
N VAL A 289 7.91 18.76 -6.74
CA VAL A 289 7.02 17.91 -7.54
C VAL A 289 7.78 16.64 -7.86
N MET A 290 7.28 15.50 -7.36
CA MET A 290 7.87 14.21 -7.68
C MET A 290 7.80 13.98 -9.20
N PRO A 291 8.78 13.31 -9.80
CA PRO A 291 8.92 13.32 -11.26
C PRO A 291 7.78 12.83 -12.17
N LEU A 292 6.77 12.15 -11.63
CA LEU A 292 5.66 11.57 -12.35
C LEU A 292 4.34 12.25 -11.98
N GLU A 293 4.39 13.33 -11.19
CA GLU A 293 3.21 14.13 -10.86
C GLU A 293 2.68 14.88 -12.08
N LEU A 294 1.38 15.20 -12.01
CA LEU A 294 0.68 15.93 -13.05
C LEU A 294 0.71 17.42 -12.76
N TRP A 295 1.16 18.20 -13.74
CA TRP A 295 1.03 19.64 -13.71
C TRP A 295 -0.41 20.03 -14.04
N GLN A 296 -1.05 20.74 -13.13
CA GLN A 296 -2.37 21.36 -13.31
C GLN A 296 -2.29 22.63 -14.17
N ASP A 297 -3.44 23.10 -14.65
CA ASP A 297 -3.57 24.29 -15.52
C ASP A 297 -2.94 25.55 -14.90
N GLU A 298 -2.96 25.70 -13.58
CA GLU A 298 -2.33 26.81 -12.88
C GLU A 298 -0.80 26.79 -13.08
N HIS A 299 -0.17 25.61 -12.97
CA HIS A 299 1.28 25.45 -13.16
C HIS A 299 1.69 25.85 -14.58
N TRP A 300 0.90 25.44 -15.58
CA TRP A 300 1.13 25.82 -16.97
C TRP A 300 0.89 27.31 -17.19
N SER A 301 -0.08 27.88 -16.49
CA SER A 301 -0.44 29.28 -16.65
C SER A 301 0.60 30.25 -16.07
N ASP A 302 1.28 29.81 -15.01
CA ASP A 302 2.33 30.58 -14.31
C ASP A 302 3.69 30.51 -15.01
N LEU A 303 3.86 29.60 -15.99
CA LEU A 303 5.07 29.57 -16.82
C LEU A 303 5.23 30.89 -17.58
N PRO A 304 6.37 31.59 -17.46
CA PRO A 304 6.63 32.83 -18.19
C PRO A 304 7.05 32.55 -19.64
N ALA A 305 6.46 31.55 -20.29
CA ALA A 305 6.74 31.15 -21.67
C ALA A 305 5.58 31.54 -22.60
N CYS A 306 5.85 31.81 -23.88
CA CYS A 306 4.76 31.95 -24.85
C CYS A 306 4.04 30.60 -25.08
N ASP A 307 2.87 30.62 -25.70
CA ASP A 307 2.05 29.43 -25.88
C ASP A 307 2.76 28.35 -26.71
N ASP A 308 3.43 28.74 -27.82
CA ASP A 308 4.24 27.80 -28.64
C ASP A 308 5.34 27.10 -27.81
N CYS A 309 6.06 27.85 -26.97
CA CYS A 309 7.06 27.28 -26.08
C CYS A 309 6.42 26.41 -24.99
N THR A 310 5.24 26.78 -24.50
CA THR A 310 4.52 26.02 -23.47
C THR A 310 4.08 24.66 -23.99
N GLU A 311 3.56 24.60 -25.23
CA GLU A 311 3.21 23.33 -25.89
C GLU A 311 4.45 22.43 -26.06
N GLU A 312 5.59 22.99 -26.45
CA GLU A 312 6.84 22.22 -26.54
C GLU A 312 7.30 21.70 -25.17
N ILE A 313 7.22 22.53 -24.11
CA ILE A 313 7.53 22.10 -22.73
C ILE A 313 6.60 20.96 -22.30
N GLN A 314 5.31 21.04 -22.60
CA GLN A 314 4.34 19.97 -22.30
C GLN A 314 4.72 18.67 -22.99
N SER A 315 5.05 18.73 -24.29
CA SER A 315 5.49 17.57 -25.07
C SER A 315 6.76 16.95 -24.49
N ALA A 316 7.79 17.77 -24.26
CA ALA A 316 9.07 17.32 -23.72
C ALA A 316 8.95 16.76 -22.30
N LEU A 317 8.13 17.38 -21.44
CA LEU A 317 7.83 16.86 -20.11
C LEU A 317 7.16 15.48 -20.20
N GLN A 318 6.19 15.31 -21.11
CA GLN A 318 5.52 14.03 -21.28
C GLN A 318 6.47 12.94 -21.78
N GLU A 319 7.39 13.26 -22.69
CA GLU A 319 8.44 12.34 -23.13
C GLU A 319 9.38 11.96 -21.99
N ALA A 320 9.80 12.95 -21.18
CA ALA A 320 10.65 12.71 -20.03
C ALA A 320 9.96 11.85 -18.95
N ARG A 321 8.68 12.12 -18.65
CA ARG A 321 7.83 11.28 -17.78
C ARG A 321 7.73 9.86 -18.33
N GLN A 322 7.55 9.70 -19.65
CA GLN A 322 7.46 8.39 -20.27
C GLN A 322 8.78 7.62 -20.21
N LYS A 323 9.91 8.30 -20.39
CA LYS A 323 11.25 7.72 -20.23
C LYS A 323 11.47 7.26 -18.79
N LEU A 324 11.20 8.13 -17.81
CA LEU A 324 11.32 7.79 -16.39
C LEU A 324 10.39 6.63 -16.02
N TRP A 325 9.14 6.65 -16.51
CA TRP A 325 8.20 5.56 -16.31
C TRP A 325 8.80 4.24 -16.77
N ASN A 326 9.38 4.20 -17.98
CA ASN A 326 10.01 2.98 -18.52
C ASN A 326 11.17 2.47 -17.67
N GLU A 327 11.94 3.38 -17.06
CA GLU A 327 13.07 3.07 -16.17
C GLU A 327 12.62 2.73 -14.74
N LEU A 328 11.40 3.11 -14.33
CA LEU A 328 10.92 3.03 -12.95
C LEU A 328 11.15 1.69 -12.27
N PRO A 329 10.86 0.52 -12.88
CA PRO A 329 11.16 -0.76 -12.24
C PRO A 329 12.65 -0.96 -12.02
N THR A 330 13.49 -0.60 -13.00
CA THR A 330 14.94 -0.78 -12.93
C THR A 330 15.60 0.12 -11.90
N ILE A 331 15.05 1.32 -11.65
CA ILE A 331 15.48 2.22 -10.57
C ILE A 331 15.43 1.50 -9.21
N PHE A 332 14.39 0.69 -8.98
CA PHE A 332 14.23 -0.12 -7.77
C PHE A 332 14.80 -1.55 -7.91
N GLY A 333 15.59 -1.81 -8.97
CA GLY A 333 16.20 -3.11 -9.26
C GLY A 333 15.22 -4.24 -9.54
N LEU A 334 14.03 -3.92 -10.05
CA LEU A 334 12.96 -4.85 -10.38
C LEU A 334 13.00 -5.23 -11.88
N PRO A 335 12.33 -6.32 -12.29
CA PRO A 335 12.14 -6.66 -13.70
C PRO A 335 11.48 -5.53 -14.49
N ASP A 336 11.71 -5.48 -15.80
CA ASP A 336 11.11 -4.47 -16.67
C ASP A 336 9.57 -4.58 -16.73
N TRP A 337 8.91 -3.56 -17.28
CA TRP A 337 7.46 -3.55 -17.39
C TRP A 337 6.89 -4.70 -18.23
N LYS A 338 7.65 -5.23 -19.20
CA LYS A 338 7.17 -6.33 -20.04
C LYS A 338 7.02 -7.59 -19.19
N GLU A 339 8.00 -7.88 -18.34
CA GLU A 339 7.95 -8.99 -17.41
C GLU A 339 6.90 -8.78 -16.32
N LEU A 340 6.86 -7.59 -15.72
CA LEU A 340 5.87 -7.27 -14.67
C LEU A 340 4.43 -7.35 -15.17
N ARG A 341 4.14 -6.88 -16.39
CA ARG A 341 2.80 -7.01 -17.00
C ARG A 341 2.45 -8.46 -17.28
N LYS A 342 3.43 -9.31 -17.64
CA LYS A 342 3.21 -10.75 -17.77
C LYS A 342 2.86 -11.37 -16.42
N MET A 343 3.60 -11.05 -15.35
CA MET A 343 3.27 -11.51 -13.99
C MET A 343 1.87 -11.07 -13.56
N LYS A 344 1.49 -9.82 -13.83
CA LYS A 344 0.14 -9.30 -13.59
C LYS A 344 -0.91 -10.12 -14.34
N ALA A 345 -0.72 -10.33 -15.64
CA ALA A 345 -1.65 -11.11 -16.44
C ALA A 345 -1.77 -12.55 -15.94
N ASP A 346 -0.66 -13.20 -15.58
CA ASP A 346 -0.66 -14.57 -15.08
C ASP A 346 -1.33 -14.71 -13.70
N ALA A 347 -1.19 -13.71 -12.83
CA ALA A 347 -1.82 -13.70 -11.51
C ALA A 347 -3.32 -13.35 -11.54
N LEU A 348 -3.81 -12.73 -12.61
CA LEU A 348 -5.21 -12.31 -12.78
C LEU A 348 -6.01 -13.20 -13.73
N LYS A 349 -5.39 -14.23 -14.34
CA LYS A 349 -6.06 -15.30 -15.08
C LYS A 349 -6.72 -16.27 -14.12
#